data_AF-A0A7D9D940-F1
#
_entry.id   AF-A0A7D9D940-F1
#
_cell.length_a   1.000
_cell.length_b   1.000
_cell.length_c   1.000
_cell.angle_alpha   90.00
_cell.angle_beta   90.00
_cell.angle_gamma   90.00
#
_symmetry.space_group_name_H-M   'P 1'
#
loop_
_entity.id
_entity.type
_entity.pdbx_description
1 polymer ?
#
loop_
_entity_poly.entity_id
_entity_poly.type
_entity_poly.pdbx_seq_one_letter_code
_entity_poly.pdbx_strand_id
1 'polypeptide(L)'
;MSCTEIEELSCDDEEADTRCDTTSAFYGKGKVKALKIARTNDEYAILFGNLGKTVTLSTQLKNGLYGFVCHLYGYEGRSDVNSVRYEMFKGGKYDEELLPPNQDSLDNHIRRANYQCYIWRHAVQPILRLPDFCDHGWKLDEEGNVTFNWMSLAPAPDSILEFVNCKCKKGCENAVMKCSDLCKCTGCKNSSTNITDSLESDSNTYNSPDECSSSENSDDEN
;
A
#
# COMPACT_ATOMS: atom_id res chain seq x y z
N MET A 1 15.00 24.42 -51.82
CA MET A 1 16.48 24.51 -51.86
C MET A 1 16.86 25.58 -50.84
N SER A 2 17.63 25.37 -49.78
CA SER A 2 18.43 24.26 -49.21
C SER A 2 17.95 24.02 -47.76
N CYS A 3 17.96 22.83 -47.15
CA CYS A 3 19.05 21.90 -46.81
C CYS A 3 20.12 22.49 -45.86
N THR A 4 20.47 21.68 -44.84
CA THR A 4 21.39 21.83 -43.67
C THR A 4 20.88 22.75 -42.54
N GLU A 5 20.69 22.32 -41.29
CA GLU A 5 21.49 21.36 -40.48
C GLU A 5 20.61 20.39 -39.65
N ILE A 6 21.02 19.12 -39.67
CA ILE A 6 20.67 18.04 -38.74
C ILE A 6 21.96 17.76 -37.98
N GLU A 7 21.87 17.64 -36.65
CA GLU A 7 22.79 17.05 -35.66
C GLU A 7 22.63 17.90 -34.37
N GLU A 8 22.26 17.44 -33.18
CA GLU A 8 22.12 16.13 -32.59
C GLU A 8 21.01 16.25 -31.51
N LEU A 9 20.07 15.32 -31.46
CA LEU A 9 19.47 14.90 -30.20
C LEU A 9 19.16 13.41 -30.37
N SER A 10 20.26 12.65 -30.40
CA SER A 10 20.24 11.20 -30.48
C SER A 10 19.78 10.62 -29.15
N CYS A 11 18.70 9.86 -29.20
CA CYS A 11 18.45 8.69 -28.37
C CYS A 11 18.36 8.90 -26.85
N ASP A 12 17.29 9.54 -26.35
CA ASP A 12 16.81 9.31 -24.97
C ASP A 12 15.26 9.16 -24.85
N ASP A 13 14.51 9.23 -25.95
CA ASP A 13 13.03 9.16 -25.92
C ASP A 13 12.44 7.74 -25.98
N GLU A 14 13.27 6.67 -25.88
CA GLU A 14 12.80 5.28 -26.08
C GLU A 14 12.69 4.46 -24.78
N GLU A 15 12.74 5.08 -23.59
CA GLU A 15 12.47 4.41 -22.30
C GLU A 15 11.28 4.95 -21.51
N ALA A 16 10.54 5.92 -22.05
CA ALA A 16 9.41 6.56 -21.37
C ALA A 16 8.05 5.81 -21.49
N ASP A 17 7.91 4.82 -22.39
CA ASP A 17 6.57 4.43 -22.87
C ASP A 17 5.87 3.27 -22.11
N THR A 18 6.46 2.64 -21.09
CA THR A 18 5.72 1.57 -20.34
C THR A 18 5.93 1.47 -18.83
N ARG A 19 6.78 2.32 -18.25
CA ARG A 19 6.98 2.38 -16.80
C ARG A 19 6.42 3.69 -16.26
N CYS A 20 5.12 3.72 -16.03
CA CYS A 20 4.50 4.74 -15.19
C CYS A 20 5.02 4.55 -13.75
N ASP A 21 6.12 5.24 -13.42
CA ASP A 21 6.82 5.12 -12.13
C ASP A 21 6.11 5.90 -11.00
N THR A 22 4.92 6.44 -11.26
CA THR A 22 4.15 7.21 -10.27
C THR A 22 3.36 6.32 -9.31
N THR A 23 3.26 5.01 -9.57
CA THR A 23 2.61 4.05 -8.68
C THR A 23 3.52 2.86 -8.42
N SER A 24 3.64 2.44 -7.16
CA SER A 24 4.35 1.22 -6.77
C SER A 24 3.79 -0.03 -7.46
N ALA A 25 4.56 -1.12 -7.51
CA ALA A 25 4.14 -2.41 -8.07
C ALA A 25 4.23 -3.54 -7.02
N PHE A 26 3.44 -4.60 -7.20
CA PHE A 26 3.51 -5.79 -6.35
C PHE A 26 4.58 -6.75 -6.86
N TYR A 27 5.55 -7.07 -6.02
CA TYR A 27 6.67 -7.94 -6.38
C TYR A 27 6.19 -9.33 -6.85
N GLY A 28 6.77 -9.81 -7.95
CA GLY A 28 6.41 -11.10 -8.55
C GLY A 28 4.98 -11.20 -9.10
N LYS A 29 4.20 -10.10 -9.14
CA LYS A 29 2.86 -10.07 -9.74
C LYS A 29 2.87 -9.32 -11.06
N GLY A 30 2.98 -10.07 -12.15
CA GLY A 30 3.01 -9.50 -13.51
C GLY A 30 1.64 -8.99 -14.00
N LYS A 31 1.68 -8.01 -14.91
CA LYS A 31 0.51 -7.42 -15.60
C LYS A 31 -0.39 -8.48 -16.24
N VAL A 32 0.19 -9.52 -16.85
CA VAL A 32 -0.56 -10.62 -17.49
C VAL A 32 -1.46 -11.37 -16.50
N LYS A 33 -0.95 -11.68 -15.30
CA LYS A 33 -1.72 -12.39 -14.27
C LYS A 33 -2.85 -11.49 -13.75
N ALA A 34 -2.53 -10.25 -13.43
CA ALA A 34 -3.50 -9.27 -12.97
C ALA A 34 -4.64 -9.06 -13.98
N LEU A 35 -4.28 -8.88 -15.26
CA LEU A 35 -5.25 -8.71 -16.35
C LEU A 35 -6.11 -9.97 -16.55
N LYS A 36 -5.53 -11.17 -16.46
CA LYS A 36 -6.28 -12.42 -16.56
C LYS A 36 -7.35 -12.50 -15.48
N ILE A 37 -6.99 -12.21 -14.22
CA ILE A 37 -7.93 -12.20 -13.08
C ILE A 37 -9.02 -11.13 -13.29
N ALA A 38 -8.64 -9.93 -13.70
CA ALA A 38 -9.60 -8.85 -13.95
C ALA A 38 -10.59 -9.16 -15.08
N ARG A 39 -10.19 -9.97 -16.08
CA ARG A 39 -11.04 -10.40 -17.20
C ARG A 39 -11.93 -11.58 -16.88
N THR A 40 -11.60 -12.39 -15.88
CA THR A 40 -12.41 -13.56 -15.50
C THR A 40 -13.54 -13.23 -14.54
N ASN A 41 -13.55 -12.02 -13.97
CA ASN A 41 -14.59 -11.57 -13.06
C ASN A 41 -15.05 -10.16 -13.47
N ASP A 42 -16.28 -10.07 -13.97
CA ASP A 42 -16.89 -8.82 -14.45
C ASP A 42 -16.97 -7.75 -13.34
N GLU A 43 -17.06 -8.15 -12.08
CA GLU A 43 -17.06 -7.22 -10.94
C GLU A 43 -15.73 -6.46 -10.87
N TYR A 44 -14.59 -7.11 -11.17
CA TYR A 44 -13.30 -6.43 -11.22
C TYR A 44 -13.21 -5.47 -12.39
N ALA A 45 -13.77 -5.79 -13.55
CA ALA A 45 -13.81 -4.87 -14.68
C ALA A 45 -14.61 -3.59 -14.32
N ILE A 46 -15.75 -3.74 -13.66
CA ILE A 46 -16.55 -2.61 -13.15
C ILE A 46 -15.76 -1.82 -12.09
N LEU A 47 -15.10 -2.52 -11.17
CA LEU A 47 -14.30 -1.95 -10.10
C LEU A 47 -13.16 -1.07 -10.64
N PHE A 48 -12.33 -1.59 -11.56
CA PHE A 48 -11.28 -0.82 -12.22
C PHE A 48 -11.87 0.32 -13.07
N GLY A 49 -13.04 0.10 -13.68
CA GLY A 49 -13.81 1.13 -14.38
C GLY A 49 -14.27 2.29 -13.49
N ASN A 50 -14.25 2.14 -12.16
CA ASN A 50 -14.59 3.19 -11.21
C ASN A 50 -13.38 4.00 -10.71
N LEU A 51 -12.14 3.51 -10.88
CA LEU A 51 -10.95 4.28 -10.53
C LEU A 51 -10.90 5.60 -11.31
N GLY A 52 -10.58 6.68 -10.62
CA GLY A 52 -10.43 8.01 -11.20
C GLY A 52 -11.73 8.72 -11.57
N LYS A 53 -12.92 8.15 -11.29
CA LYS A 53 -14.19 8.88 -11.46
C LYS A 53 -14.29 10.08 -10.52
N THR A 54 -13.78 9.91 -9.32
CA THR A 54 -13.65 10.94 -8.28
C THR A 54 -12.29 10.80 -7.65
N VAL A 55 -11.73 11.91 -7.15
CA VAL A 55 -10.45 11.85 -6.42
C VAL A 55 -10.61 11.12 -5.08
N THR A 56 -11.74 11.31 -4.40
CA THR A 56 -12.07 10.58 -3.17
C THR A 56 -12.49 9.15 -3.46
N LEU A 57 -11.87 8.20 -2.76
CA LEU A 57 -12.17 6.77 -2.85
C LEU A 57 -13.31 6.39 -1.92
N SER A 58 -14.33 5.72 -2.44
CA SER A 58 -15.38 5.13 -1.60
C SER A 58 -14.88 3.86 -0.89
N THR A 59 -15.43 3.58 0.30
CA THR A 59 -15.14 2.36 1.06
C THR A 59 -15.43 1.09 0.24
N GLN A 60 -16.50 1.10 -0.56
CA GLN A 60 -16.85 -0.02 -1.41
C GLN A 60 -15.80 -0.28 -2.50
N LEU A 61 -15.29 0.79 -3.14
CA LEU A 61 -14.21 0.67 -4.14
C LEU A 61 -12.92 0.14 -3.50
N LYS A 62 -12.54 0.66 -2.33
CA LYS A 62 -11.37 0.16 -1.59
C LYS A 62 -11.49 -1.32 -1.24
N ASN A 63 -12.62 -1.73 -0.65
CA ASN A 63 -12.85 -3.12 -0.26
C ASN A 63 -12.84 -4.08 -1.46
N GLY A 64 -13.39 -3.64 -2.61
CA GLY A 64 -13.29 -4.42 -3.84
C GLY A 64 -11.85 -4.57 -4.33
N LEU A 65 -11.03 -3.51 -4.24
CA LEU A 65 -9.63 -3.53 -4.64
C LEU A 65 -8.78 -4.39 -3.70
N TYR A 66 -9.07 -4.39 -2.39
CA TYR A 66 -8.51 -5.35 -1.46
C TYR A 66 -8.84 -6.78 -1.87
N GLY A 67 -10.11 -7.03 -2.25
CA GLY A 67 -10.55 -8.34 -2.75
C GLY A 67 -9.79 -8.79 -4.01
N PHE A 68 -9.55 -7.87 -4.93
CA PHE A 68 -8.71 -8.13 -6.11
C PHE A 68 -7.28 -8.50 -5.72
N VAL A 69 -6.67 -7.77 -4.77
CA VAL A 69 -5.30 -8.07 -4.30
C VAL A 69 -5.27 -9.44 -3.61
N CYS A 70 -6.22 -9.78 -2.73
CA CYS A 70 -6.31 -11.11 -2.14
C CYS A 70 -6.37 -12.21 -3.23
N HIS A 71 -7.21 -12.05 -4.25
CA HIS A 71 -7.28 -12.98 -5.39
C HIS A 71 -5.94 -13.06 -6.13
N LEU A 72 -5.27 -11.94 -6.40
CA LEU A 72 -3.95 -11.90 -7.05
C LEU A 72 -2.89 -12.75 -6.30
N TYR A 73 -3.04 -12.85 -4.98
CA TYR A 73 -2.20 -13.66 -4.09
C TYR A 73 -2.71 -15.10 -3.86
N GLY A 74 -3.83 -15.48 -4.47
CA GLY A 74 -4.38 -16.84 -4.45
C GLY A 74 -5.52 -17.07 -3.46
N TYR A 75 -6.07 -15.99 -2.89
CA TYR A 75 -7.12 -16.01 -1.88
C TYR A 75 -8.40 -15.36 -2.42
N GLU A 76 -8.96 -15.94 -3.47
CA GLU A 76 -10.22 -15.49 -4.06
C GLU A 76 -11.36 -15.49 -3.02
N GLY A 77 -12.25 -14.48 -3.09
CA GLY A 77 -13.37 -14.32 -2.17
C GLY A 77 -13.02 -13.72 -0.80
N ARG A 78 -11.73 -13.45 -0.52
CA ARG A 78 -11.29 -12.73 0.69
C ARG A 78 -11.06 -11.26 0.36
N SER A 79 -11.30 -10.36 1.31
CA SER A 79 -11.05 -8.91 1.17
C SER A 79 -10.24 -8.31 2.31
N ASP A 80 -9.88 -9.09 3.33
CA ASP A 80 -8.99 -8.67 4.41
C ASP A 80 -7.55 -9.06 4.07
N VAL A 81 -6.80 -8.08 3.57
CA VAL A 81 -5.43 -8.28 3.10
C VAL A 81 -4.47 -8.57 4.26
N ASN A 82 -4.69 -8.00 5.44
CA ASN A 82 -3.86 -8.27 6.62
C ASN A 82 -4.05 -9.71 7.11
N SER A 83 -5.28 -10.20 7.14
CA SER A 83 -5.57 -11.61 7.45
C SER A 83 -4.92 -12.57 6.44
N VAL A 84 -5.02 -12.27 5.14
CA VAL A 84 -4.36 -13.08 4.09
C VAL A 84 -2.85 -13.03 4.22
N ARG A 85 -2.29 -11.85 4.48
CA ARG A 85 -0.86 -11.65 4.73
C ARG A 85 -0.37 -12.52 5.89
N TYR A 86 -1.11 -12.50 7.00
CA TYR A 86 -0.81 -13.29 8.18
C TYR A 86 -0.93 -14.79 7.92
N GLU A 87 -1.96 -15.23 7.21
CA GLU A 87 -2.15 -16.63 6.81
C GLU A 87 -1.00 -17.13 5.93
N MET A 88 -0.55 -16.32 4.97
CA MET A 88 0.61 -16.63 4.13
C MET A 88 1.90 -16.73 4.95
N PHE A 89 2.11 -15.80 5.88
CA PHE A 89 3.25 -15.81 6.80
C PHE A 89 3.27 -17.10 7.65
N LYS A 90 2.12 -17.49 8.22
CA LYS A 90 1.95 -18.75 8.96
C LYS A 90 2.23 -19.98 8.10
N GLY A 91 1.85 -19.94 6.83
CA GLY A 91 2.12 -20.99 5.84
C GLY A 91 3.60 -21.17 5.49
N GLY A 92 4.50 -20.38 6.07
CA GLY A 92 5.95 -20.49 5.87
C GLY A 92 6.51 -19.61 4.76
N LYS A 93 5.74 -18.64 4.26
CA LYS A 93 6.23 -17.60 3.36
C LYS A 93 6.79 -16.46 4.20
N TYR A 94 8.10 -16.46 4.40
CA TYR A 94 8.78 -15.48 5.24
C TYR A 94 9.34 -14.31 4.45
N ASP A 95 9.53 -14.47 3.14
CA ASP A 95 10.02 -13.39 2.29
C ASP A 95 8.93 -12.33 2.17
N GLU A 96 9.21 -11.17 2.76
CA GLU A 96 8.33 -10.02 2.85
C GLU A 96 7.78 -9.59 1.48
N GLU A 97 8.62 -9.64 0.44
CA GLU A 97 8.28 -9.30 -0.93
C GLU A 97 7.26 -10.27 -1.58
N LEU A 98 7.19 -11.51 -1.10
CA LEU A 98 6.25 -12.52 -1.60
C LEU A 98 4.88 -12.46 -0.92
N LEU A 99 4.78 -11.74 0.20
CA LEU A 99 3.54 -11.49 0.91
C LEU A 99 2.72 -10.40 0.20
N PRO A 100 1.38 -10.40 0.37
CA PRO A 100 0.60 -9.23 -0.02
C PRO A 100 1.04 -8.02 0.80
N PRO A 101 0.85 -6.80 0.26
CA PRO A 101 1.06 -5.58 1.04
C PRO A 101 0.21 -5.63 2.32
N ASN A 102 0.65 -4.96 3.38
CA ASN A 102 -0.28 -4.67 4.48
C ASN A 102 -1.33 -3.66 4.00
N GLN A 103 -2.47 -3.60 4.70
CA GLN A 103 -3.60 -2.75 4.31
C GLN A 103 -3.22 -1.27 4.17
N ASP A 104 -2.37 -0.74 5.06
CA ASP A 104 -1.96 0.66 5.06
C ASP A 104 -1.12 1.03 3.81
N SER A 105 -0.13 0.21 3.48
CA SER A 105 0.66 0.36 2.25
C SER A 105 -0.19 0.20 0.98
N LEU A 106 -1.17 -0.72 1.01
CA LEU A 106 -2.10 -0.92 -0.09
C LEU A 106 -3.04 0.28 -0.26
N ASP A 107 -3.49 0.88 0.83
CA ASP A 107 -4.30 2.08 0.81
C ASP A 107 -3.58 3.24 0.12
N ASN A 108 -2.31 3.46 0.44
CA ASN A 108 -1.50 4.47 -0.23
C ASN A 108 -1.29 4.14 -1.71
N HIS A 109 -1.06 2.87 -2.07
CA HIS A 109 -1.01 2.46 -3.47
C HIS A 109 -2.31 2.74 -4.22
N ILE A 110 -3.47 2.41 -3.64
CA ILE A 110 -4.78 2.65 -4.26
C ILE A 110 -5.06 4.15 -4.41
N ARG A 111 -4.70 4.98 -3.41
CA ARG A 111 -4.82 6.44 -3.50
C ARG A 111 -4.04 6.98 -4.69
N ARG A 112 -2.77 6.57 -4.86
CA ARG A 112 -1.93 6.99 -5.98
C ARG A 112 -2.52 6.54 -7.32
N ALA A 113 -2.90 5.27 -7.44
CA ALA A 113 -3.50 4.74 -8.66
C ALA A 113 -4.81 5.45 -9.04
N ASN A 114 -5.66 5.74 -8.05
CA ASN A 114 -6.91 6.47 -8.27
C ASN A 114 -6.66 7.91 -8.74
N TYR A 115 -5.70 8.60 -8.12
CA TYR A 115 -5.33 9.96 -8.48
C TYR A 115 -4.76 10.05 -9.91
N GLN A 116 -3.87 9.12 -10.28
CA GLN A 116 -3.36 9.02 -11.65
C GLN A 116 -4.49 8.73 -12.65
N CYS A 117 -5.38 7.78 -12.34
CA CYS A 117 -6.56 7.51 -13.16
C CYS A 117 -7.50 8.71 -13.27
N TYR A 118 -7.61 9.54 -12.22
CA TYR A 118 -8.40 10.77 -12.25
C TYR A 118 -7.81 11.77 -13.25
N ILE A 119 -6.50 12.01 -13.21
CA ILE A 119 -5.82 12.88 -14.19
C ILE A 119 -6.05 12.36 -15.62
N TRP A 120 -5.81 11.08 -15.87
CA TRP A 120 -5.94 10.51 -17.21
C TRP A 120 -7.36 10.60 -17.75
N ARG A 121 -8.37 10.40 -16.91
CA ARG A 121 -9.78 10.55 -17.32
C ARG A 121 -10.16 11.98 -17.71
N HIS A 122 -9.46 12.95 -17.15
CA HIS A 122 -9.70 14.37 -17.39
C HIS A 122 -8.64 14.98 -18.30
N ALA A 123 -7.84 14.18 -19.01
CA ALA A 123 -6.74 14.65 -19.85
C ALA A 123 -7.17 15.60 -20.98
N VAL A 124 -8.44 15.56 -21.39
CA VAL A 124 -8.99 16.46 -22.41
C VAL A 124 -9.48 17.80 -21.84
N GLN A 125 -9.51 17.96 -20.52
CA GLN A 125 -9.87 19.22 -19.88
C GLN A 125 -8.67 20.18 -19.94
N PRO A 126 -8.81 21.38 -20.55
CA PRO A 126 -7.68 22.29 -20.71
C PRO A 126 -7.08 22.77 -19.38
N ILE A 127 -7.89 22.84 -18.33
CA ILE A 127 -7.49 23.23 -16.98
C ILE A 127 -8.14 22.26 -15.99
N LEU A 128 -7.31 21.47 -15.32
CA LEU A 128 -7.73 20.58 -14.25
C LEU A 128 -7.27 21.15 -12.91
N ARG A 129 -8.22 21.48 -12.04
CA ARG A 129 -7.91 21.85 -10.65
C ARG A 129 -7.71 20.56 -9.85
N LEU A 130 -6.46 20.27 -9.54
CA LEU A 130 -6.09 19.08 -8.78
C LEU A 130 -6.03 19.40 -7.28
N PRO A 131 -6.51 18.49 -6.41
CA PRO A 131 -6.23 18.57 -4.98
C PRO A 131 -4.75 18.26 -4.71
N ASP A 132 -4.29 18.56 -3.50
CA ASP A 132 -2.91 18.32 -3.08
C ASP A 132 -2.55 16.82 -3.19
N PHE A 133 -1.41 16.51 -3.81
CA PHE A 133 -0.93 15.15 -3.97
C PHE A 133 -0.55 14.48 -2.64
N CYS A 134 -0.24 15.26 -1.59
CA CYS A 134 0.16 14.71 -0.29
C CYS A 134 -0.94 13.83 0.35
N ASP A 135 -2.21 14.18 0.13
CA ASP A 135 -3.36 13.39 0.60
C ASP A 135 -3.63 12.14 -0.24
N HIS A 136 -2.86 11.95 -1.32
CA HIS A 136 -3.06 10.89 -2.31
C HIS A 136 -1.92 9.87 -2.35
N GLY A 137 -1.16 9.74 -1.26
CA GLY A 137 -0.16 8.69 -1.08
C GLY A 137 1.25 9.11 -1.53
N TRP A 138 1.49 10.40 -1.70
CA TRP A 138 2.80 11.00 -1.87
C TRP A 138 3.12 11.89 -0.66
N LYS A 139 4.36 12.35 -0.53
CA LYS A 139 4.80 13.34 0.46
C LYS A 139 6.03 14.07 -0.07
N LEU A 140 6.41 15.16 0.58
CA LEU A 140 7.71 15.79 0.36
C LEU A 140 8.77 15.14 1.26
N ASP A 141 9.99 14.96 0.74
CA ASP A 141 11.16 14.65 1.55
C ASP A 141 11.76 15.93 2.17
N GLU A 142 12.87 15.78 2.90
CA GLU A 142 13.54 16.88 3.62
C GLU A 142 14.09 17.94 2.65
N GLU A 143 14.40 17.54 1.42
CA GLU A 143 14.86 18.39 0.34
C GLU A 143 13.73 19.00 -0.50
N GLY A 144 12.46 18.65 -0.21
CA GLY A 144 11.29 19.16 -0.92
C GLY A 144 10.97 18.43 -2.24
N ASN A 145 11.56 17.26 -2.49
CA ASN A 145 11.20 16.41 -3.63
C ASN A 145 9.98 15.55 -3.31
N VAL A 146 9.21 15.22 -4.35
CA VAL A 146 8.05 14.33 -4.22
C VAL A 146 8.51 12.89 -4.13
N THR A 147 8.14 12.22 -3.04
CA THR A 147 8.39 10.80 -2.80
C THR A 147 7.09 10.07 -2.43
N PHE A 148 7.12 8.73 -2.44
CA PHE A 148 5.95 7.96 -2.00
C PHE A 148 5.79 8.02 -0.48
N ASN A 149 4.56 8.24 -0.05
CA ASN A 149 4.15 7.81 1.27
C ASN A 149 3.93 6.29 1.23
N TRP A 150 4.94 5.53 1.62
CA TRP A 150 4.91 4.06 1.58
C TRP A 150 3.95 3.49 2.62
N MET A 151 4.01 4.01 3.85
CA MET A 151 3.21 3.60 4.99
C MET A 151 3.04 4.79 5.94
N SER A 152 1.86 4.91 6.52
CA SER A 152 1.53 5.84 7.60
C SER A 152 1.72 5.20 8.98
N LEU A 153 1.75 3.86 9.04
CA LEU A 153 2.01 3.10 10.27
C LEU A 153 3.46 2.62 10.33
N ALA A 154 3.95 2.35 11.54
CA ALA A 154 5.25 1.72 11.73
C ALA A 154 5.29 0.35 11.00
N PRO A 155 6.42 -0.05 10.39
CA PRO A 155 6.54 -1.31 9.65
C PRO A 155 6.23 -2.56 10.49
N ALA A 156 6.47 -2.46 11.80
CA ALA A 156 6.31 -3.52 12.78
C ALA A 156 5.91 -2.88 14.11
N PRO A 157 4.95 -3.46 14.87
CA PRO A 157 4.77 -3.08 16.28
C PRO A 157 6.03 -3.45 17.09
N ASP A 158 6.34 -2.66 18.11
CA ASP A 158 7.54 -2.86 18.96
C ASP A 158 7.57 -4.25 19.64
N SER A 159 6.41 -4.87 19.82
CA SER A 159 6.24 -6.19 20.42
C SER A 159 6.54 -7.38 19.49
N ILE A 160 6.99 -7.17 18.24
CA ILE A 160 7.20 -8.27 17.28
C ILE A 160 8.20 -9.34 17.78
N LEU A 161 9.14 -8.95 18.65
CA LEU A 161 10.13 -9.85 19.25
C LEU A 161 9.50 -10.83 20.26
N GLU A 162 8.27 -10.62 20.69
CA GLU A 162 7.56 -11.51 21.62
C GLU A 162 7.00 -12.77 20.94
N PHE A 163 6.88 -12.78 19.61
CA PHE A 163 6.37 -13.92 18.84
C PHE A 163 7.48 -14.93 18.52
N VAL A 164 7.87 -15.72 19.52
CA VAL A 164 8.88 -16.77 19.36
C VAL A 164 8.23 -18.10 18.94
N ASN A 165 8.64 -18.61 17.79
CA ASN A 165 8.29 -19.97 17.37
C ASN A 165 9.04 -20.98 18.26
N CYS A 166 8.33 -21.87 18.97
CA CYS A 166 9.02 -22.96 19.67
C CYS A 166 9.72 -23.87 18.63
N LYS A 167 11.01 -24.18 18.85
CA LYS A 167 11.78 -25.13 18.02
C LYS A 167 11.57 -26.60 18.44
N CYS A 168 10.52 -26.89 19.20
CA CYS A 168 10.31 -28.20 19.78
C CYS A 168 9.98 -29.22 18.68
N LYS A 169 10.61 -30.39 18.76
CA LYS A 169 10.36 -31.51 17.84
C LYS A 169 9.40 -32.56 18.40
N LYS A 170 9.14 -32.54 19.71
CA LYS A 170 8.40 -33.58 20.45
C LYS A 170 7.33 -33.02 21.42
N GLY A 171 6.85 -31.79 21.19
CA GLY A 171 5.85 -31.10 22.03
C GLY A 171 6.42 -29.93 22.83
N CYS A 172 5.59 -28.90 23.08
CA CYS A 172 5.98 -27.67 23.81
C CYS A 172 5.45 -27.66 25.27
N GLU A 173 5.11 -28.82 25.85
CA GLU A 173 4.47 -28.93 27.19
C GLU A 173 5.30 -28.34 28.35
N ASN A 174 6.63 -28.43 28.27
CA ASN A 174 7.55 -27.94 29.31
C ASN A 174 8.27 -26.63 28.93
N ALA A 175 7.84 -25.94 27.87
CA ALA A 175 8.47 -24.68 27.49
C ALA A 175 8.08 -23.57 28.48
N VAL A 176 9.06 -22.77 28.92
CA VAL A 176 8.86 -21.67 29.88
C VAL A 176 7.91 -20.60 29.34
N MET A 177 7.94 -20.37 28.02
CA MET A 177 7.09 -19.40 27.33
C MET A 177 5.92 -20.08 26.62
N LYS A 178 4.77 -19.40 26.60
CA LYS A 178 3.59 -19.82 25.82
C LYS A 178 3.90 -19.74 24.33
N CYS A 179 3.43 -20.73 23.60
CA CYS A 179 3.57 -20.79 22.16
C CYS A 179 2.54 -19.87 21.49
N SER A 180 2.99 -19.05 20.54
CA SER A 180 2.10 -18.38 19.61
C SER A 180 1.46 -19.38 18.64
N ASP A 181 0.48 -18.92 17.87
CA ASP A 181 -0.15 -19.68 16.78
C ASP A 181 0.80 -19.91 15.57
N LEU A 182 2.01 -19.36 15.61
CA LEU A 182 3.10 -19.69 14.69
C LEU A 182 3.81 -21.02 15.04
N CYS A 183 3.46 -21.63 16.18
CA CYS A 183 3.98 -22.92 16.60
C CYS A 183 3.66 -24.03 15.60
N LYS A 184 4.70 -24.76 15.15
CA LYS A 184 4.56 -25.87 14.19
C LYS A 184 4.23 -27.22 14.84
N CYS A 185 4.04 -27.28 16.16
CA CYS A 185 3.72 -28.54 16.84
C CYS A 185 2.25 -28.92 16.64
N THR A 186 2.00 -30.14 16.16
CA THR A 186 0.65 -30.71 16.09
C THR A 186 0.07 -30.88 17.50
N GLY A 187 -1.09 -30.27 17.78
CA GLY A 187 -1.76 -30.39 19.08
C GLY A 187 -1.02 -29.71 20.23
N CYS A 188 -0.38 -28.56 19.99
CA CYS A 188 0.36 -27.83 21.02
C CYS A 188 -0.53 -27.39 22.19
N LYS A 189 -0.43 -28.07 23.33
CA LYS A 189 -1.14 -27.70 24.57
C LYS A 189 -0.59 -26.46 25.27
N ASN A 190 0.54 -25.93 24.80
CA ASN A 190 1.19 -24.75 25.37
C ASN A 190 0.82 -23.45 24.65
N SER A 191 -0.29 -23.40 23.91
CA SER A 191 -0.75 -22.18 23.24
C SER A 191 -1.29 -21.14 24.21
N SER A 192 -1.00 -19.86 23.99
CA SER A 192 -1.73 -18.75 24.63
C SER A 192 -3.17 -18.75 24.10
N THR A 193 -4.15 -19.07 24.94
CA THR A 193 -5.56 -18.82 24.63
C THR A 193 -5.82 -17.32 24.78
N ASN A 194 -6.04 -16.63 23.65
CA ASN A 194 -6.51 -15.24 23.49
C ASN A 194 -6.50 -14.37 24.76
N ILE A 195 -5.48 -13.53 24.89
CA ILE A 195 -5.60 -12.31 25.71
C ILE A 195 -6.54 -11.38 24.91
N THR A 196 -7.75 -11.21 25.41
CA THR A 196 -8.64 -10.13 24.98
C THR A 196 -7.94 -8.81 25.24
N ASP A 197 -7.78 -7.99 24.20
CA ASP A 197 -7.34 -6.60 24.30
C ASP A 197 -8.27 -5.83 25.25
N SER A 198 -7.92 -5.80 26.53
CA SER A 198 -8.31 -4.72 27.42
C SER A 198 -7.24 -3.65 27.31
N LEU A 199 -7.28 -2.88 26.22
CA LEU A 199 -6.64 -1.56 26.21
C LEU A 199 -7.51 -0.67 27.08
N GLU A 200 -7.17 -0.62 28.37
CA GLU A 200 -7.62 0.45 29.25
C GLU A 200 -7.17 1.78 28.63
N SER A 201 -8.16 2.62 28.37
CA SER A 201 -7.98 3.97 27.87
C SER A 201 -7.36 4.84 28.95
N ASP A 202 -6.04 4.92 28.99
CA ASP A 202 -5.36 6.00 29.70
C ASP A 202 -5.41 7.27 28.84
N SER A 203 -6.38 8.11 29.19
CA SER A 203 -6.50 9.49 28.74
C SER A 203 -5.21 10.25 29.05
N ASN A 204 -4.47 10.62 28.01
CA ASN A 204 -3.48 11.68 28.10
C ASN A 204 -3.78 12.73 27.02
N THR A 205 -4.29 13.86 27.51
CA THR A 205 -4.50 15.12 26.80
C THR A 205 -3.20 15.57 26.14
N TYR A 206 -3.11 15.48 24.81
CA TYR A 206 -2.08 16.17 24.05
C TYR A 206 -2.64 17.51 23.57
N ASN A 207 -2.10 18.57 24.16
CA ASN A 207 -2.20 19.92 23.65
C ASN A 207 -1.65 19.96 22.22
N SER A 208 -2.37 20.65 21.34
CA SER A 208 -1.94 20.98 19.97
C SER A 208 -0.98 22.18 19.99
N PRO A 209 0.20 22.03 19.39
CA PRO A 209 0.85 23.10 18.64
C PRO A 209 1.30 22.56 17.27
N ASP A 210 1.31 23.26 16.14
CA ASP A 210 1.13 24.66 15.82
C ASP A 210 0.67 24.75 14.35
N GLU A 211 0.07 25.89 14.05
CA GLU A 211 -0.39 26.34 12.75
C GLU A 211 0.76 26.45 11.73
N CYS A 212 0.56 25.91 10.53
CA CYS A 212 1.36 26.32 9.38
C CYS A 212 0.85 27.71 8.95
N SER A 213 1.44 28.74 9.54
CA SER A 213 1.17 30.13 9.17
C SER A 213 1.92 30.46 7.88
N SER A 214 1.18 30.88 6.86
CA SER A 214 1.72 31.51 5.66
C SER A 214 2.13 32.95 6.02
N SER A 215 3.43 33.24 6.08
CA SER A 215 3.90 34.62 6.08
C SER A 215 3.98 35.14 4.64
N GLU A 216 3.01 35.97 4.26
CA GLU A 216 3.12 36.88 3.11
C GLU A 216 4.15 37.97 3.45
N ASN A 217 5.34 37.89 2.86
CA ASN A 217 6.25 39.04 2.80
C ASN A 217 5.88 39.84 1.55
N SER A 218 5.23 40.98 1.74
CA SER A 218 5.14 42.04 0.74
C SER A 218 6.25 43.06 1.02
N ASP A 219 7.37 42.93 0.32
CA ASP A 219 8.32 44.02 0.14
C ASP A 219 8.18 44.53 -1.30
N ASP A 220 7.72 45.76 -1.45
CA ASP A 220 8.19 46.66 -2.50
C ASP A 220 7.82 48.11 -2.12
N GLU A 221 8.81 48.80 -1.55
CA GLU A 221 8.91 50.26 -1.53
C GLU A 221 9.38 50.75 -2.92
N ASN A 222 8.58 51.59 -3.60
CA ASN A 222 8.93 52.97 -3.98
C ASN A 222 7.75 53.68 -4.69
#